data_AF-A0A7Y8P0M4-F1
#
_entry.id   AF-A0A7Y8P0M4-F1
#
_cell.length_a   1.000
_cell.length_b   1.000
_cell.length_c   1.000
_cell.angle_alpha   90.00
_cell.angle_beta   90.00
_cell.angle_gamma   90.00
#
_symmetry.space_group_name_H-M   'P 1'
#
loop_
_entity.id
_entity.type
_entity.pdbx_description
1 polymer ?
#
loop_
_entity_poly.entity_id
_entity_poly.type
_entity_poly.pdbx_seq_one_letter_code
_entity_poly.pdbx_strand_id
1 'polypeptide(L)'
;DLKLNGKVSFLDAEVSGGSDLIAYDLTAIKAKVRASGGSDAKISVTSELEASANGGADIYYRGNPARVNKHSSGGSDITRKE
;
A
#
# COMPACT_ATOMS: atom_id res chain seq x y z
N ASP A 1 9.26 -1.83 -11.25
CA ASP A 1 7.79 -1.86 -11.01
C ASP A 1 7.26 -3.27 -11.02
N LEU A 2 6.27 -3.54 -10.17
CA LEU A 2 5.54 -4.81 -10.10
C LEU A 2 4.04 -4.54 -10.25
N LYS A 3 3.38 -5.29 -11.15
CA LYS A 3 1.93 -5.20 -11.38
C LYS A 3 1.27 -6.49 -10.92
N LEU A 4 0.25 -6.38 -10.06
CA LEU A 4 -0.50 -7.52 -9.55
C LEU A 4 -2.00 -7.36 -9.83
N ASN A 5 -2.68 -8.46 -10.13
CA ASN A 5 -4.12 -8.52 -10.31
C ASN A 5 -4.70 -9.78 -9.67
N GLY A 6 -6.02 -9.79 -9.45
CA GLY A 6 -6.76 -10.94 -8.93
C GLY A 6 -7.29 -10.71 -7.52
N LYS A 7 -7.32 -11.77 -6.70
CA LYS A 7 -7.87 -11.75 -5.35
C LYS A 7 -6.99 -12.54 -4.40
N VAL A 8 -6.72 -11.96 -3.24
CA VAL A 8 -5.95 -12.62 -2.17
C VAL A 8 -6.60 -12.36 -0.82
N SER A 9 -6.46 -13.32 0.10
CA SER A 9 -6.88 -13.12 1.49
C SER A 9 -5.93 -12.15 2.21
N PHE A 10 -4.63 -12.23 1.91
CA PHE A 10 -3.62 -11.40 2.55
C PHE A 10 -2.54 -10.98 1.55
N LEU A 11 -2.22 -9.68 1.54
CA LEU A 11 -1.10 -9.10 0.83
C LEU A 11 -0.07 -8.60 1.85
N ASP A 12 1.13 -9.15 1.86
CA ASP A 12 2.29 -8.58 2.57
C ASP A 12 3.29 -8.10 1.52
N ALA A 13 3.54 -6.79 1.47
CA ALA A 13 4.37 -6.17 0.45
C ALA A 13 5.38 -5.22 1.08
N GLU A 14 6.62 -5.30 0.57
CA GLU A 14 7.70 -4.37 0.87
C GLU A 14 8.22 -3.76 -0.43
N VAL A 15 8.24 -2.44 -0.48
CA VAL A 15 8.65 -1.64 -1.63
C VAL A 15 9.73 -0.68 -1.17
N SER A 16 10.86 -0.64 -1.86
CA SER A 16 12.03 0.14 -1.43
C SER A 16 12.84 0.70 -2.60
N GLY A 17 13.70 1.66 -2.28
CA GLY A 17 14.60 2.32 -3.24
C GLY A 17 13.85 3.34 -4.10
N GLY A 18 13.44 2.94 -5.29
CA GLY A 18 12.70 3.75 -6.26
C GLY A 18 11.87 2.87 -7.20
N SER A 19 11.33 1.77 -6.67
CA SER A 19 10.46 0.85 -7.40
C SER A 19 9.01 1.08 -7.05
N ASP A 20 8.09 0.80 -7.96
CA ASP A 20 6.65 0.93 -7.68
C ASP A 20 5.92 -0.41 -7.58
N LEU A 21 4.93 -0.47 -6.69
CA LEU A 21 3.92 -1.52 -6.63
C LEU A 21 2.58 -0.99 -7.18
N ILE A 22 2.06 -1.64 -8.22
CA ILE A 22 0.77 -1.32 -8.82
C ILE A 22 -0.16 -2.53 -8.70
N ALA A 23 -1.00 -2.51 -7.68
CA ALA A 23 -1.88 -3.60 -7.28
C ALA A 23 -3.33 -3.11 -7.04
N TYR A 24 -3.78 -2.07 -7.76
CA TYR A 24 -5.19 -1.67 -7.73
C TYR A 24 -6.13 -2.75 -8.27
N ASP A 25 -5.66 -3.56 -9.22
CA ASP A 25 -6.43 -4.66 -9.81
C ASP A 25 -6.35 -5.95 -8.95
N LEU A 26 -5.62 -5.91 -7.83
CA LEU A 26 -5.55 -6.98 -6.84
C LEU A 26 -6.42 -6.61 -5.63
N THR A 27 -7.53 -7.31 -5.43
CA THR A 27 -8.35 -7.12 -4.24
C THR A 27 -7.83 -7.95 -3.08
N ALA A 28 -7.28 -7.30 -2.05
CA ALA A 28 -6.85 -7.95 -0.81
C ALA A 28 -7.93 -7.80 0.29
N ILE A 29 -8.20 -8.85 1.06
CA ILE A 29 -9.04 -8.72 2.26
C ILE A 29 -8.25 -7.96 3.33
N LYS A 30 -7.02 -8.40 3.59
CA LYS A 30 -6.06 -7.76 4.50
C LYS A 30 -4.81 -7.36 3.75
N ALA A 31 -4.24 -6.20 4.07
CA ALA A 31 -2.99 -5.75 3.47
C ALA A 31 -2.02 -5.21 4.54
N LYS A 32 -0.76 -5.64 4.44
CA LYS A 32 0.39 -5.06 5.10
C LYS A 32 1.34 -4.51 4.05
N VAL A 33 1.59 -3.21 4.06
CA VAL A 33 2.42 -2.54 3.05
C VAL A 33 3.48 -1.70 3.73
N ARG A 34 4.74 -1.91 3.36
CA ARG A 34 5.89 -1.10 3.77
C ARG A 34 6.50 -0.45 2.53
N ALA A 35 6.60 0.87 2.50
CA ALA A 35 7.18 1.63 1.39
C ALA A 35 8.28 2.56 1.90
N SER A 36 9.45 2.56 1.25
CA SER A 36 10.62 3.32 1.71
C SER A 36 11.49 3.84 0.57
N GLY A 37 12.24 4.92 0.82
CA GLY A 37 13.02 5.58 -0.25
C GLY A 37 12.13 6.54 -1.04
N GLY A 38 12.13 6.44 -2.38
CA GLY A 38 11.26 7.19 -3.28
C GLY A 38 10.31 6.28 -4.07
N SER A 39 9.84 5.20 -3.44
CA SER A 39 8.93 4.20 -4.02
C SER A 39 7.46 4.55 -3.80
N ASP A 40 6.58 4.17 -4.72
CA ASP A 40 5.14 4.25 -4.51
C ASP A 40 4.46 2.87 -4.42
N ALA A 41 3.43 2.76 -3.58
CA ALA A 41 2.56 1.58 -3.53
C ALA A 41 1.10 1.93 -3.76
N LYS A 42 0.44 1.27 -4.71
CA LYS A 42 -0.97 1.44 -5.07
C LYS A 42 -1.71 0.12 -4.84
N ILE A 43 -2.58 0.04 -3.84
CA ILE A 43 -3.25 -1.22 -3.44
C ILE A 43 -4.77 -1.08 -3.31
N SER A 44 -5.51 -2.19 -3.42
CA SER A 44 -6.94 -2.26 -3.11
C SER A 44 -7.19 -3.20 -1.93
N VAL A 45 -7.84 -2.71 -0.87
CA VAL A 45 -8.05 -3.46 0.38
C VAL A 45 -9.48 -3.29 0.92
N THR A 46 -10.07 -4.37 1.43
CA THR A 46 -11.50 -4.38 1.81
C THR A 46 -11.79 -4.52 3.31
N SER A 47 -10.86 -5.03 4.13
CA SER A 47 -11.12 -5.28 5.56
C SER A 47 -10.12 -4.60 6.49
N GLU A 48 -8.83 -4.90 6.38
CA GLU A 48 -7.79 -4.39 7.30
C GLU A 48 -6.55 -3.92 6.53
N LEU A 49 -6.05 -2.73 6.87
CA LEU A 49 -4.83 -2.15 6.32
C LEU A 49 -3.84 -1.80 7.43
N GLU A 50 -2.62 -2.34 7.35
CA GLU A 50 -1.43 -1.88 8.07
C GLU A 50 -0.45 -1.29 7.05
N ALA A 51 -0.28 0.03 7.06
CA ALA A 51 0.56 0.74 6.09
C ALA A 51 1.69 1.49 6.80
N SER A 52 2.92 1.35 6.31
CA SER A 52 4.09 2.09 6.81
C SER A 52 4.85 2.70 5.65
N ALA A 53 4.99 4.02 5.63
CA ALA A 53 5.71 4.77 4.62
C ALA A 53 6.81 5.61 5.27
N ASN A 54 8.00 5.65 4.67
CA ASN A 54 9.11 6.43 5.21
C ASN A 54 10.03 6.99 4.11
N GLY A 55 10.75 8.07 4.41
CA GLY A 55 11.61 8.73 3.42
C GLY A 55 10.79 9.70 2.57
N GLY A 56 10.67 9.43 1.27
CA GLY A 56 9.80 10.14 0.31
C GLY A 56 8.88 9.18 -0.46
N ALA A 57 8.53 8.05 0.15
CA ALA A 57 7.69 7.02 -0.44
C ALA A 57 6.21 7.27 -0.12
N ASP A 58 5.30 7.04 -1.07
CA ASP A 58 3.86 7.19 -0.84
C ASP A 58 3.11 5.86 -0.92
N ILE A 59 2.08 5.72 -0.08
CA ILE A 59 1.13 4.60 -0.15
C ILE A 59 -0.26 5.13 -0.48
N TYR A 60 -0.79 4.68 -1.61
CA TYR A 60 -2.13 4.93 -2.08
C TYR A 60 -2.96 3.65 -1.93
N TYR A 61 -4.11 3.75 -1.27
CA TYR A 61 -5.01 2.61 -1.12
C TYR A 61 -6.44 2.94 -1.54
N ARG A 62 -7.10 1.96 -2.16
CA ARG A 62 -8.52 1.97 -2.51
C ARG A 62 -9.32 1.02 -1.63
N GLY A 63 -10.63 1.19 -1.64
CA GLY A 63 -11.58 0.41 -0.85
C GLY A 63 -12.00 1.10 0.44
N ASN A 64 -12.78 0.38 1.26
CA ASN A 64 -13.30 0.88 2.54
C ASN A 64 -13.00 -0.12 3.68
N PRO A 65 -11.72 -0.38 4.00
CA PRO A 65 -11.35 -1.26 5.09
C PRO A 65 -11.93 -0.75 6.41
N ALA A 66 -12.46 -1.66 7.22
CA ALA A 66 -13.01 -1.36 8.55
C ALA A 66 -11.92 -0.95 9.55
N ARG A 67 -10.67 -1.38 9.34
CA ARG A 67 -9.52 -1.04 10.19
C ARG A 67 -8.36 -0.55 9.35
N VAL A 68 -7.81 0.61 9.74
CA VAL A 68 -6.70 1.25 9.04
C VAL A 68 -5.70 1.76 10.06
N ASN A 69 -4.51 1.16 10.06
CA ASN A 69 -3.36 1.62 10.83
C ASN A 69 -2.31 2.14 9.85
N LYS A 70 -1.90 3.40 10.02
CA LYS A 70 -0.97 4.08 9.13
C LYS A 70 0.16 4.70 9.93
N HIS A 71 1.37 4.52 9.46
CA HIS A 71 2.54 5.20 9.98
C HIS A 71 3.31 5.83 8.83
N SER A 72 3.42 7.15 8.80
CA SER A 72 4.23 7.90 7.83
C SER A 72 5.29 8.73 8.55
N SER A 73 6.47 8.88 7.95
CA SER A 73 7.56 9.67 8.51
C SER A 73 8.49 10.23 7.43
N GLY A 74 9.09 11.39 7.68
CA GLY A 74 9.85 12.12 6.65
C GLY A 74 8.92 12.91 5.74
N GLY A 75 9.11 12.81 4.42
CA GLY A 75 8.28 13.42 3.38
C GLY A 75 7.26 12.46 2.74
N SER A 76 7.00 11.30 3.35
CA SER A 76 6.06 10.28 2.86
C SER A 76 4.61 10.60 3.21
N ASP A 77 3.66 10.13 2.38
CA ASP A 77 2.23 10.19 2.67
C ASP A 77 1.48 8.85 2.50
N ILE A 78 0.36 8.69 3.22
CA ILE A 78 -0.51 7.51 3.12
C ILE A 78 -1.97 7.92 2.87
N THR A 79 -2.35 7.92 1.60
CA THR A 79 -3.59 8.54 1.11
C THR A 79 -4.61 7.49 0.63
N ARG A 80 -5.87 7.68 1.04
CA ARG A 80 -6.99 6.94 0.46
C ARG A 80 -7.35 7.55 -0.90
N LYS A 81 -7.51 6.73 -1.93
CA LYS A 81 -8.04 7.13 -3.23
C LYS A 81 -9.38 6.43 -3.49
N GLU A 82 -10.22 7.08 -4.29
CA GLU A 82 -11.46 6.49 -4.80
C GLU A 82 -11.18 5.40 -5.85
#